data_AF-A0A965HLP3-F1
#
_entry.id   AF-A0A965HLP3-F1
#
_cell.length_a   1.000
_cell.length_b   1.000
_cell.length_c   1.000
_cell.angle_alpha   90.00
_cell.angle_beta   90.00
_cell.angle_gamma   90.00
#
_symmetry.space_group_name_H-M   'P 1'
#
loop_
_entity.id
_entity.type
_entity.pdbx_description
1 polymer ?
#
loop_
_entity_poly.entity_id
_entity_poly.type
_entity_poly.pdbx_seq_one_letter_code
_entity_poly.pdbx_strand_id
1 'polypeptide(L)'
;MPRRRLAEGGCGILAHGAARVYCDGCKHSLLIAFSCKRRGVCPSCGAKRAVKFAEHIHSEVIEDVPHRHTVFTIPKRLRVFFKRCSG
;
A
#
# COMPACT_ATOMS: atom_id res chain seq x y z
N MET A 1 9.51 27.41 -15.13
CA MET A 1 9.77 25.95 -15.14
C MET A 1 10.65 25.53 -13.96
N PRO A 2 10.09 25.09 -12.83
CA PRO A 2 10.79 24.17 -11.92
C PRO A 2 10.42 22.73 -12.32
N ARG A 3 11.44 21.88 -12.50
CA ARG A 3 11.28 20.46 -12.81
C ARG A 3 10.48 19.80 -11.68
N ARG A 4 9.20 19.48 -11.91
CA ARG A 4 8.37 18.71 -10.98
C ARG A 4 9.06 17.36 -10.75
N ARG A 5 9.68 17.20 -9.59
CA ARG A 5 10.14 15.92 -9.08
C ARG A 5 8.88 15.04 -8.99
N LEU A 6 8.74 14.08 -9.90
CA LEU A 6 7.62 13.13 -9.89
C LEU A 6 7.57 12.50 -8.49
N ALA A 7 6.43 12.63 -7.81
CA ALA A 7 6.25 12.06 -6.48
C ALA A 7 6.37 10.53 -6.58
N GLU A 8 7.50 9.99 -6.13
CA GLU A 8 7.64 8.56 -5.89
C GLU A 8 6.63 8.14 -4.80
N GLY A 9 5.49 7.57 -5.17
CA GLY A 9 4.54 6.96 -4.23
C GLY A 9 3.32 7.79 -3.84
N GLY A 10 2.54 8.27 -4.82
CA GLY A 10 1.27 8.98 -4.59
C GLY A 10 0.06 8.15 -4.12
N CYS A 11 0.23 6.90 -3.69
CA CYS A 11 -0.88 6.04 -3.21
C CYS A 11 -1.45 6.60 -1.90
N GLY A 12 -2.75 6.85 -1.82
CA GLY A 12 -3.41 7.30 -0.59
C GLY A 12 -3.34 8.81 -0.31
N ILE A 13 -2.91 9.63 -1.27
CA ILE A 13 -2.92 11.09 -1.17
C ILE A 13 -4.16 11.65 -1.87
N LEU A 14 -4.98 12.40 -1.14
CA LEU A 14 -6.22 13.00 -1.67
C LEU A 14 -5.98 13.90 -2.89
N ALA A 15 -4.84 14.60 -2.92
CA ALA A 15 -4.45 15.48 -4.03
C ALA A 15 -4.22 14.75 -5.37
N HIS A 16 -4.07 13.42 -5.35
CA HIS A 16 -3.91 12.59 -6.56
C HIS A 16 -5.21 11.89 -6.99
N GLY A 17 -6.35 12.25 -6.39
CA GLY A 17 -7.66 11.72 -6.71
C GLY A 17 -8.27 10.93 -5.54
N ALA A 18 -9.57 11.11 -5.36
CA ALA A 18 -10.34 10.48 -4.30
C ALA A 18 -11.78 10.21 -4.74
N ALA A 19 -12.40 9.18 -4.16
CA ALA A 19 -13.84 8.98 -4.22
C ALA A 19 -14.50 9.55 -2.96
N ARG A 20 -15.65 10.19 -3.11
CA ARG A 20 -16.50 10.59 -1.97
C ARG A 20 -17.54 9.51 -1.75
N VAL A 21 -17.58 8.94 -0.55
CA VAL A 21 -18.63 8.03 -0.11
C VAL A 21 -19.54 8.80 0.82
N TYR A 22 -20.84 8.78 0.53
CA TYR A 22 -21.87 9.41 1.35
C TYR A 22 -22.81 8.31 1.87
N CYS A 23 -23.20 8.40 3.13
CA CYS A 23 -24.21 7.52 3.72
C CYS A 23 -25.49 8.31 4.01
N ASP A 24 -26.60 7.91 3.41
CA ASP A 24 -27.89 8.59 3.57
C ASP A 24 -28.49 8.45 4.97
N GLY A 25 -28.19 7.35 5.68
CA GLY A 25 -28.70 7.09 7.02
C GLY A 25 -28.06 7.94 8.12
N CYS A 26 -26.72 8.07 8.11
CA CYS A 26 -25.99 8.86 9.11
C CYS A 26 -25.55 10.25 8.63
N LYS A 27 -25.90 10.62 7.38
CA LYS A 27 -25.56 11.89 6.70
C LYS A 27 -24.07 12.23 6.71
N HIS A 28 -23.20 11.25 6.89
CA HIS A 28 -21.76 11.44 6.93
C HIS A 28 -21.14 11.24 5.54
N SER A 29 -20.11 12.03 5.23
CA SER A 29 -19.39 11.95 3.97
C SER A 29 -17.90 11.76 4.21
N LEU A 30 -17.32 10.72 3.61
CA LEU A 30 -15.90 10.39 3.71
C LEU A 30 -15.23 10.53 2.34
N LEU A 31 -14.04 11.15 2.32
CA LEU A 31 -13.17 11.15 1.14
C LEU A 31 -12.15 10.02 1.24
N ILE A 32 -12.14 9.16 0.23
CA ILE A 32 -11.27 7.99 0.16
C ILE A 32 -10.29 8.19 -0.99
N ALA A 33 -9.01 8.38 -0.67
CA ALA A 33 -7.97 8.49 -1.67
C ALA A 33 -7.82 7.20 -2.50
N PHE A 34 -7.50 7.34 -3.78
CA PHE A 34 -7.29 6.18 -4.64
C PHE A 34 -6.04 5.39 -4.24
N SER A 35 -6.14 4.06 -4.41
CA SER A 35 -5.05 3.13 -4.14
C SER A 35 -4.52 2.50 -5.43
N CYS A 36 -3.25 2.10 -5.43
CA CYS A 36 -2.56 1.50 -6.58
C CYS A 36 -3.01 0.06 -6.89
N LYS A 37 -4.04 -0.46 -6.19
CA LYS A 37 -4.68 -1.78 -6.42
C LYS A 37 -3.73 -2.95 -6.69
N ARG A 38 -2.51 -2.96 -6.13
CA ARG A 38 -1.50 -4.05 -6.25
C ARG A 38 -0.62 -4.00 -7.50
N ARG A 39 -0.62 -2.89 -8.24
CA ARG A 39 0.13 -2.74 -9.49
C ARG A 39 1.64 -2.44 -9.31
N GLY A 40 2.17 -2.49 -8.09
CA GLY A 40 3.60 -2.26 -7.81
C GLY A 40 4.00 -2.31 -6.32
N VAL A 41 5.29 -2.12 -6.03
CA VAL A 41 5.86 -2.06 -4.67
C VAL A 41 5.67 -0.65 -4.09
N CYS A 42 4.45 -0.40 -3.61
CA CYS A 42 4.09 0.84 -2.93
C CYS A 42 4.38 0.74 -1.43
N PRO A 43 5.02 1.72 -0.78
CA PRO A 43 5.21 1.72 0.68
C PRO A 43 3.86 1.79 1.43
N SER A 44 2.96 2.70 1.04
CA SER A 44 1.66 2.90 1.71
C SER A 44 0.74 1.69 1.58
N CYS A 45 0.70 1.11 0.40
CA CYS A 45 -0.22 0.04 0.05
C CYS A 45 0.41 -1.36 0.30
N GLY A 46 1.74 -1.45 0.39
CA GLY A 46 2.50 -2.64 0.80
C GLY A 46 2.50 -2.87 2.30
N ALA A 47 2.64 -1.83 3.13
CA ALA A 47 2.58 -1.96 4.58
C ALA A 47 1.24 -2.52 5.05
N LYS A 48 0.13 -1.98 4.53
CA LYS A 48 -1.23 -2.50 4.82
C LYS A 48 -1.41 -3.97 4.42
N ARG A 49 -0.73 -4.43 3.35
CA ARG A 49 -0.77 -5.84 2.93
C ARG A 49 0.06 -6.73 3.82
N ALA A 50 1.23 -6.28 4.24
CA ALA A 50 2.08 -7.06 5.13
C ALA A 50 1.33 -7.39 6.42
N VAL A 51 0.57 -6.43 6.97
CA VAL A 51 -0.29 -6.64 8.15
C VAL A 51 -1.37 -7.69 7.87
N LYS A 52 -2.18 -7.51 6.83
CA LYS A 52 -3.24 -8.48 6.48
C LYS A 52 -2.70 -9.88 6.18
N PHE A 53 -1.52 -9.94 5.56
CA PHE A 53 -0.85 -11.20 5.28
C PHE A 53 -0.37 -11.86 6.57
N ALA A 54 0.20 -11.10 7.50
CA ALA A 54 0.60 -11.62 8.80
C ALA A 54 -0.60 -12.16 9.60
N GLU A 55 -1.74 -11.45 9.58
CA GLU A 55 -2.99 -11.92 10.20
C GLU A 55 -3.43 -13.26 9.62
N HIS A 56 -3.52 -13.37 8.29
CA HIS A 56 -3.92 -14.61 7.61
C HIS A 56 -2.94 -15.76 7.87
N ILE A 57 -1.64 -15.48 7.83
CA ILE A 57 -0.60 -16.47 8.10
C ILE A 57 -0.73 -17.02 9.52
N HIS A 58 -0.99 -16.16 10.51
CA HIS A 58 -1.20 -16.56 11.90
C HIS A 58 -2.50 -17.33 12.10
N SER A 59 -3.60 -16.95 11.45
CA SER A 59 -4.92 -17.55 11.70
C SER A 59 -5.19 -18.84 10.93
N GLU A 60 -4.62 -19.00 9.74
CA GLU A 60 -5.06 -20.05 8.80
C GLU A 60 -3.93 -20.93 8.27
N VAL A 61 -2.67 -20.54 8.40
CA VAL A 61 -1.57 -21.20 7.67
C VAL A 61 -0.52 -21.82 8.59
N ILE A 62 -0.20 -21.15 9.71
CA ILE A 62 0.87 -21.57 10.60
C ILE A 62 0.35 -22.50 11.70
N GLU A 63 0.99 -23.66 11.83
CA GLU A 63 0.90 -24.55 12.99
C GLU A 63 1.87 -24.15 14.11
N ASP A 64 1.57 -24.53 15.35
CA ASP A 64 2.38 -24.22 16.53
C ASP A 64 3.68 -25.05 16.60
N VAL A 65 4.61 -24.74 15.70
CA VAL A 65 5.95 -25.35 15.64
C VAL A 65 7.01 -24.26 15.47
N PRO A 66 8.28 -24.51 15.82
CA PRO A 66 9.33 -23.52 15.65
C PRO A 66 9.56 -23.16 14.17
N HIS A 67 9.32 -21.90 13.81
CA HIS A 67 9.50 -21.38 12.45
C HIS A 67 10.77 -20.55 12.30
N ARG A 68 11.39 -20.62 11.12
CA ARG A 68 12.52 -19.76 10.75
C ARG A 68 12.09 -18.68 9.76
N HIS A 69 12.04 -17.44 10.21
CA HIS A 69 11.77 -16.29 9.34
C HIS A 69 13.04 -15.88 8.57
N THR A 70 12.97 -15.86 7.23
CA THR A 70 14.05 -15.39 6.36
C THR A 70 13.56 -14.23 5.51
N VAL A 71 14.29 -13.12 5.52
CA VAL A 71 13.94 -11.90 4.78
C VAL A 71 14.93 -11.63 3.65
N PHE A 72 14.42 -11.25 2.48
CA PHE A 72 15.23 -10.78 1.36
C PHE A 72 15.09 -9.27 1.24
N THR A 73 16.21 -8.55 1.30
CA THR A 73 16.22 -7.09 1.16
C THR A 73 16.64 -6.66 -0.23
N ILE A 74 15.94 -5.69 -0.81
CA ILE A 74 16.35 -5.06 -2.07
C ILE A 74 17.40 -3.97 -1.79
N PRO A 75 18.61 -4.04 -2.38
CA PRO A 75 19.63 -3.00 -2.26
C PRO A 75 19.08 -1.62 -2.64
N LYS A 76 19.49 -0.58 -1.91
CA LYS A 76 18.95 0.79 -2.06
C LYS A 76 18.97 1.29 -3.51
N ARG A 77 20.04 0.99 -4.26
CA ARG A 77 20.21 1.36 -5.68
C ARG A 77 19.16 0.75 -6.60
N LEU A 78 18.67 -0.45 -6.29
CA LEU A 78 17.70 -1.16 -7.11
C LEU A 78 16.24 -0.75 -6.81
N ARG A 79 15.96 -0.12 -5.66
CA ARG A 79 14.60 0.20 -5.24
C ARG A 79 13.85 1.11 -6.23
N VAL A 80 14.54 1.97 -6.98
CA VAL A 80 13.94 2.86 -7.98
C VAL A 80 13.15 2.10 -9.06
N PHE A 81 13.62 0.91 -9.45
CA PHE A 81 12.95 0.09 -10.47
C PHE A 81 11.65 -0.55 -9.96
N PHE A 82 11.53 -0.76 -8.65
CA PHE A 82 10.37 -1.43 -8.04
C PHE A 82 9.29 -0.46 -7.53
N LYS A 83 9.61 0.82 -7.36
CA LYS A 83 8.69 1.86 -6.84
C LYS A 83 7.64 2.37 -7.83
N ARG A 84 7.45 1.71 -8.98
CA ARG A 84 6.53 2.18 -10.01
C ARG A 84 5.09 1.83 -9.63
N CYS A 85 4.32 2.83 -9.20
CA CYS A 85 2.87 2.74 -9.09
C CYS A 85 2.27 3.49 -10.27
N SER A 86 1.89 2.78 -11.33
CA SER A 86 1.04 3.33 -12.39
C SER A 86 -0.41 3.38 -11.88
N GLY A 87 -0.75 4.52 -11.28
CA GLY A 87 -2.12 4.92 -10.98
C GLY A 87 -2.53 6.02 -11.93
#